data_AF-A0A7Z9IJG8-F1
#
_entry.id   AF-A0A7Z9IJG8-F1
#
_cell.length_a   1.000
_cell.length_b   1.000
_cell.length_c   1.000
_cell.angle_alpha   90.00
_cell.angle_beta   90.00
_cell.angle_gamma   90.00
#
_symmetry.space_group_name_H-M   'P 1'
#
loop_
_entity.id
_entity.type
_entity.pdbx_description
1 polymer ?
#
loop_
_entity_poly.entity_id
_entity_poly.type
_entity_poly.pdbx_seq_one_letter_code
_entity_poly.pdbx_strand_id
1 'polypeptide(L)'
;MRLLTTLLLFFITSTSFAQAPYPSKVDLRFDHWYDYAEMSKALHDLVDAYPELLSIESIGQSVGGRELWLVTLNNPKTGSDREKTAMFIDANIHGNEIQAAETVLYSIWYLCKSYGVIERITELIDERSFYFMPMENPDGREV
;
A
#
# COMPACT_ATOMS: atom_id res chain seq x y z
N MET A 1 -12.52 67.30 5.19
CA MET A 1 -11.50 66.38 4.63
C MET A 1 -11.70 65.02 5.27
N ARG A 2 -12.15 64.02 4.49
CA ARG A 2 -12.55 62.69 4.98
C ARG A 2 -11.30 61.83 5.25
N LEU A 3 -11.14 61.31 6.47
CA LEU A 3 -10.13 60.30 6.79
C LEU A 3 -10.54 58.97 6.15
N LEU A 4 -9.70 58.43 5.27
CA LEU A 4 -9.90 57.16 4.59
C LEU A 4 -9.33 56.03 5.47
N THR A 5 -10.19 55.27 6.15
CA THR A 5 -9.80 54.09 6.93
C THR A 5 -9.43 52.97 5.95
N THR A 6 -8.14 52.65 5.85
CA THR A 6 -7.66 51.54 4.99
C THR A 6 -7.76 50.24 5.79
N LEU A 7 -8.67 49.36 5.41
CA LEU A 7 -8.82 48.03 5.99
C LEU A 7 -7.75 47.10 5.36
N LEU A 8 -6.74 46.70 6.13
CA LEU A 8 -5.79 45.67 5.70
C LEU A 8 -6.48 44.29 5.78
N LEU A 9 -6.77 43.68 4.62
CA LEU A 9 -7.08 42.25 4.57
C LEU A 9 -5.78 41.46 4.77
N PHE A 10 -5.65 40.80 5.92
CA PHE A 10 -4.64 39.76 6.11
C PHE A 10 -5.11 38.50 5.38
N PHE A 11 -4.48 38.20 4.23
CA PHE A 11 -4.56 36.88 3.63
C PHE A 11 -3.77 35.91 4.52
N ILE A 12 -4.47 35.03 5.22
CA ILE A 12 -3.84 33.87 5.86
C ILE A 12 -3.44 32.92 4.73
N THR A 13 -2.22 33.04 4.24
CA THR A 13 -1.62 32.01 3.39
C THR A 13 -1.33 30.82 4.30
N SER A 14 -2.23 29.83 4.32
CA SER A 14 -1.90 28.53 4.90
C SER A 14 -0.70 27.98 4.14
N THR A 15 0.46 27.90 4.78
CA THR A 15 1.60 27.18 4.25
C THR A 15 1.19 25.72 4.11
N SER A 16 0.93 25.28 2.88
CA SER A 16 0.78 23.87 2.57
C SER A 16 2.13 23.21 2.80
N PHE A 17 2.30 22.55 3.93
CA PHE A 17 3.41 21.64 4.12
C PHE A 17 3.11 20.41 3.27
N ALA A 18 4.03 20.07 2.35
CA ALA A 18 4.04 18.73 1.77
C ALA A 18 4.12 17.72 2.91
N GLN A 19 3.40 16.61 2.82
CA GLN A 19 3.45 15.57 3.84
C GLN A 19 4.92 15.14 4.00
N ALA A 20 5.43 15.25 5.23
CA ALA A 20 6.81 14.88 5.51
C ALA A 20 7.03 13.42 5.08
N PRO A 21 8.14 13.10 4.39
CA PRO A 21 8.41 11.73 3.99
C PRO A 21 8.56 10.88 5.25
N TYR A 22 7.63 9.94 5.47
CA TYR A 22 7.75 8.99 6.56
C TYR A 22 8.83 7.95 6.22
N PRO A 23 9.70 7.60 7.17
CA PRO A 23 10.74 6.62 6.95
C PRO A 23 10.09 5.28 6.57
N SER A 24 10.52 4.71 5.44
CA SER A 24 10.14 3.35 5.05
C SER A 24 11.24 2.38 5.46
N LYS A 25 10.88 1.17 5.91
CA LYS A 25 11.86 0.10 6.12
C LYS A 25 12.33 -0.53 4.81
N VAL A 26 11.51 -0.45 3.76
CA VAL A 26 11.81 -0.94 2.41
C VAL A 26 11.76 0.22 1.43
N ASP A 27 12.85 0.43 0.69
CA ASP A 27 12.93 1.47 -0.33
C ASP A 27 12.45 0.93 -1.68
N LEU A 28 11.14 1.02 -1.91
CA LEU A 28 10.53 0.70 -3.19
C LEU A 28 10.51 1.94 -4.08
N ARG A 29 10.87 1.75 -5.36
CA ARG A 29 10.78 2.80 -6.37
C ARG A 29 9.52 2.59 -7.19
N PHE A 30 8.77 3.65 -7.47
CA PHE A 30 7.56 3.62 -8.31
C PHE A 30 7.76 4.42 -9.61
N ASP A 31 8.99 4.39 -10.13
CA ASP A 31 9.40 5.04 -11.37
C ASP A 31 9.63 4.05 -12.53
N HIS A 32 9.33 2.78 -12.28
CA HIS A 32 9.34 1.68 -13.25
C HIS A 32 8.21 0.71 -12.89
N TRP A 33 7.99 -0.27 -13.76
CA TRP A 33 7.02 -1.33 -13.56
C TRP A 33 7.74 -2.61 -13.12
N TYR A 34 7.34 -3.20 -12.00
CA TYR A 34 7.97 -4.39 -11.40
C TYR A 34 7.57 -5.63 -12.17
N ASP A 35 8.46 -6.34 -12.84
CA ASP A 35 8.17 -7.67 -13.43
C ASP A 35 7.70 -8.70 -12.37
N TYR A 36 7.35 -9.93 -12.76
CA TYR A 36 6.89 -10.93 -11.78
C TYR A 36 7.96 -11.22 -10.70
N ALA A 37 9.22 -11.30 -11.08
CA ALA A 37 10.32 -11.61 -10.17
C ALA A 37 10.59 -10.44 -9.22
N GLU A 38 10.59 -9.21 -9.74
CA GLU A 38 10.74 -7.98 -8.96
C GLU A 38 9.55 -7.80 -8.01
N MET A 39 8.31 -8.01 -8.46
CA MET A 39 7.12 -7.95 -7.62
C MET A 39 7.18 -8.98 -6.50
N SER A 40 7.49 -10.24 -6.83
CA SER A 40 7.62 -11.31 -5.84
C SER A 40 8.67 -10.95 -4.78
N LYS A 41 9.83 -10.44 -5.22
CA LYS A 41 10.87 -9.97 -4.32
C LYS A 41 10.40 -8.80 -3.45
N ALA A 42 9.73 -7.80 -4.01
CA ALA A 42 9.24 -6.65 -3.26
C ALA A 42 8.23 -7.05 -2.17
N LEU A 43 7.35 -8.01 -2.44
CA LEU A 43 6.41 -8.54 -1.45
C LEU A 43 7.13 -9.26 -0.31
N HIS A 44 8.13 -10.10 -0.62
CA HIS A 44 8.93 -10.77 0.40
C HIS A 44 9.74 -9.77 1.24
N ASP A 45 10.38 -8.78 0.62
CA ASP A 45 11.12 -7.74 1.34
C ASP A 45 10.21 -6.94 2.29
N LEU A 46 8.96 -6.66 1.87
CA LEU A 46 7.96 -6.02 2.72
C LEU A 46 7.57 -6.89 3.92
N VAL A 47 7.31 -8.18 3.70
CA VAL A 47 6.94 -9.11 4.78
C VAL A 47 8.08 -9.26 5.78
N ASP A 48 9.32 -9.40 5.30
CA ASP A 48 10.50 -9.51 6.15
C ASP A 48 10.76 -8.23 6.98
N ALA A 49 10.40 -7.06 6.44
CA ALA A 49 10.54 -5.79 7.12
C ALA A 49 9.41 -5.48 8.12
N TYR A 50 8.21 -6.01 7.90
CA TYR A 50 7.02 -5.80 8.74
C TYR A 50 6.38 -7.13 9.20
N PRO A 51 7.13 -8.07 9.78
CA PRO A 51 6.63 -9.40 10.14
C PRO A 51 5.57 -9.36 11.25
N GLU A 52 5.47 -8.24 11.97
CA GLU A 52 4.44 -8.01 12.99
C GLU A 52 3.06 -7.67 12.41
N LEU A 53 2.98 -7.31 11.12
CA LEU A 53 1.75 -6.94 10.42
C LEU A 53 1.47 -7.78 9.18
N LEU A 54 2.51 -8.24 8.49
CA LEU A 54 2.41 -8.89 7.19
C LEU A 54 2.70 -10.39 7.27
N SER A 55 1.95 -11.16 6.49
CA SER A 55 2.30 -12.52 6.10
C SER A 55 2.10 -12.69 4.59
N ILE A 56 2.79 -13.66 3.99
CA ILE A 56 2.66 -14.01 2.57
C ILE A 56 2.50 -15.51 2.43
N GLU A 57 1.61 -15.92 1.54
CA GLU A 57 1.48 -17.30 1.08
C GLU A 57 1.20 -17.33 -0.42
N SER A 58 1.49 -18.48 -1.03
CA SER A 58 0.99 -18.74 -2.38
C SER A 58 -0.36 -19.46 -2.28
N ILE A 59 -1.37 -18.95 -2.97
CA ILE A 59 -2.70 -19.56 -3.03
C ILE A 59 -2.88 -20.50 -4.23
N GLY A 60 -1.81 -20.72 -5.00
CA GLY A 60 -1.81 -21.58 -6.18
C GLY A 60 -0.71 -21.20 -7.16
N GLN A 61 -0.71 -21.86 -8.31
CA GLN A 61 0.22 -21.53 -9.41
C GLN A 61 -0.57 -21.17 -10.67
N SER A 62 -0.02 -20.24 -11.44
CA SER A 62 -0.47 -19.93 -12.79
C SER A 62 -0.25 -21.12 -13.74
N VAL A 63 -0.75 -21.01 -14.97
CA VAL A 63 -0.52 -22.04 -16.00
C VAL A 63 0.97 -22.17 -16.34
N GLY A 64 1.71 -21.07 -16.30
CA GLY A 64 3.16 -20.99 -16.48
C GLY A 64 3.96 -21.38 -15.24
N GLY A 65 3.33 -21.83 -14.15
CA GLY A 65 3.99 -22.29 -12.94
C GLY A 65 4.51 -21.18 -12.02
N ARG A 66 4.00 -19.96 -12.16
CA ARG A 66 4.32 -18.83 -11.27
C ARG A 66 3.40 -18.88 -10.05
N GLU A 67 3.97 -18.71 -8.86
CA GLU A 67 3.23 -18.63 -7.61
C GLU A 67 2.26 -17.42 -7.62
N LEU A 68 1.06 -17.65 -7.11
CA LEU A 68 0.00 -16.66 -6.95
C LEU A 68 0.07 -16.09 -5.53
N TRP A 69 0.83 -15.01 -5.36
CA TRP A 69 1.10 -14.44 -4.04
C TRP A 69 -0.10 -13.70 -3.45
N LEU A 70 -0.47 -14.09 -2.22
CA LEU A 70 -1.42 -13.37 -1.37
C LEU A 70 -0.66 -12.82 -0.16
N VAL A 71 -0.72 -11.49 0.03
CA VAL A 71 -0.19 -10.82 1.22
C VAL A 71 -1.33 -10.46 2.15
N THR A 72 -1.27 -10.94 3.39
CA THR A 72 -2.22 -10.55 4.44
C THR A 72 -1.62 -9.42 5.27
N LEU A 73 -2.36 -8.32 5.42
CA LEU A 73 -2.06 -7.24 6.36
C LEU A 73 -3.07 -7.27 7.50
N ASN A 74 -2.58 -7.52 8.72
CA ASN A 74 -3.38 -7.54 9.93
C ASN A 74 -2.52 -7.19 11.15
N ASN A 75 -3.02 -6.38 12.08
CA ASN A 75 -2.44 -6.31 13.42
C ASN A 75 -2.97 -7.45 14.32
N PRO A 76 -2.19 -8.51 14.63
CA PRO A 76 -2.67 -9.64 15.42
C PRO A 76 -2.96 -9.27 16.88
N LYS A 77 -2.44 -8.14 17.39
CA LYS A 77 -2.68 -7.70 18.77
C LYS A 77 -4.11 -7.23 19.02
N THR A 78 -4.84 -6.88 17.97
CA THR A 78 -6.23 -6.41 18.03
C THR A 78 -7.24 -7.42 17.48
N GLY A 79 -6.80 -8.65 17.19
CA GLY A 79 -7.63 -9.75 16.69
C GLY A 79 -6.98 -10.47 15.52
N SER A 80 -7.39 -11.72 15.28
CA SER A 80 -6.95 -12.44 14.08
C SER A 80 -7.56 -11.83 12.81
N ASP A 81 -6.92 -12.10 11.67
CA ASP A 81 -7.36 -11.61 10.37
C ASP A 81 -8.79 -12.07 10.03
N ARG A 82 -9.17 -13.26 10.53
CA ARG A 82 -10.49 -13.90 10.35
C ARG A 82 -11.60 -13.36 11.26
N GLU A 83 -11.26 -12.64 12.32
CA GLU A 83 -12.24 -12.07 13.26
C GLU A 83 -12.60 -10.62 12.91
N LYS A 84 -11.76 -9.95 12.12
CA LYS A 84 -11.98 -8.58 11.66
C LYS A 84 -12.69 -8.55 10.32
N THR A 85 -13.40 -7.46 10.03
CA THR A 85 -13.89 -7.21 8.67
C THR A 85 -12.70 -7.05 7.74
N ALA A 86 -12.65 -7.89 6.70
CA ALA A 86 -11.56 -7.91 5.75
C ALA A 86 -11.96 -7.30 4.41
N MET A 87 -10.99 -6.71 3.71
CA MET A 87 -11.11 -6.30 2.32
C MET A 87 -10.11 -7.09 1.48
N PHE A 88 -10.59 -7.71 0.40
CA PHE A 88 -9.75 -8.29 -0.63
C PHE A 88 -9.49 -7.24 -1.71
N ILE A 89 -8.23 -7.05 -2.08
CA ILE A 89 -7.78 -6.11 -3.10
C ILE A 89 -6.85 -6.86 -4.05
N ASP A 90 -7.39 -7.21 -5.21
CA ASP A 90 -6.67 -7.84 -6.31
C ASP A 90 -6.33 -6.85 -7.42
N ALA A 91 -5.43 -7.28 -8.30
CA ALA A 91 -5.06 -6.53 -9.47
C ALA A 91 -4.53 -7.44 -10.59
N ASN A 92 -4.44 -6.84 -11.78
CA ASN A 92 -3.75 -7.41 -12.93
C ASN A 92 -4.31 -8.78 -13.36
N ILE A 93 -5.63 -8.96 -13.26
CA ILE A 93 -6.38 -10.08 -13.89
C ILE A 93 -6.21 -10.05 -15.41
N HIS A 94 -6.25 -8.86 -16.00
CA HIS A 94 -5.71 -8.60 -17.33
C HIS A 94 -4.22 -8.29 -17.17
N GLY A 95 -3.35 -9.20 -17.61
CA GLY A 95 -1.90 -9.12 -17.41
C GLY A 95 -1.24 -7.85 -17.96
N ASN A 96 -1.86 -7.20 -18.96
CA ASN A 96 -1.38 -5.96 -19.55
C ASN A 96 -1.87 -4.67 -18.84
N GLU A 97 -2.74 -4.77 -17.84
CA GLU A 97 -3.17 -3.64 -16.99
C GLU A 97 -2.20 -3.44 -15.81
N ILE A 98 -0.93 -3.18 -16.14
CA ILE A 98 0.21 -3.25 -15.21
C ILE A 98 0.06 -2.28 -14.02
N GLN A 99 -0.52 -1.11 -14.25
CA GLN A 99 -0.67 -0.06 -13.22
C GLN A 99 -1.50 -0.51 -12.01
N ALA A 100 -2.39 -1.50 -12.19
CA ALA A 100 -3.17 -2.04 -11.10
C ALA A 100 -2.26 -2.78 -10.09
N ALA A 101 -1.31 -3.61 -10.58
CA ALA A 101 -0.38 -4.36 -9.73
C ALA A 101 0.46 -3.42 -8.86
N GLU A 102 0.90 -2.32 -9.45
CA GLU A 102 1.68 -1.26 -8.81
C GLU A 102 0.90 -0.52 -7.74
N THR A 103 -0.39 -0.29 -7.99
CA THR A 103 -1.30 0.33 -7.02
C THR A 103 -1.48 -0.55 -5.80
N VAL A 104 -1.54 -1.87 -5.98
CA VAL A 104 -1.60 -2.83 -4.87
C VAL A 104 -0.28 -2.85 -4.10
N LEU A 105 0.86 -2.94 -4.79
CA LEU A 105 2.18 -2.89 -4.14
C LEU A 105 2.37 -1.59 -3.34
N TYR A 106 2.01 -0.45 -3.93
CA TYR A 106 2.05 0.85 -3.26
C TYR A 106 1.15 0.88 -2.04
N SER A 107 -0.04 0.28 -2.11
CA SER A 107 -0.99 0.23 -0.99
C SER A 107 -0.40 -0.53 0.19
N ILE A 108 0.19 -1.71 -0.04
CA ILE A 108 0.86 -2.50 1.01
C ILE A 108 1.98 -1.67 1.65
N TRP A 109 2.88 -1.12 0.83
CA TRP A 109 4.02 -0.32 1.27
C TRP A 109 3.57 0.90 2.09
N TYR A 110 2.61 1.66 1.57
CA TYR A 110 2.13 2.90 2.19
C TYR A 110 1.41 2.64 3.51
N LEU A 111 0.58 1.62 3.58
CA LEU A 111 -0.12 1.23 4.81
C LEU A 111 0.89 0.81 5.89
N CYS A 112 1.87 -0.02 5.55
CA CYS A 112 2.87 -0.51 6.51
C CYS A 112 3.77 0.62 7.04
N LYS A 113 4.30 1.48 6.16
CA LYS A 113 5.17 2.58 6.59
C LYS A 113 4.44 3.67 7.37
N SER A 114 3.12 3.75 7.23
CA SER A 114 2.29 4.77 7.89
C SER A 114 1.66 4.28 9.18
N TYR A 115 1.65 2.96 9.44
CA TYR A 115 1.18 2.38 10.69
C TYR A 115 2.02 2.89 11.88
N GLY A 116 1.34 3.34 12.94
CA GLY A 116 1.98 3.97 14.10
C GLY A 116 2.45 5.41 13.87
N VAL A 117 2.23 5.97 12.67
CA VAL A 117 2.62 7.34 12.31
C VAL A 117 1.41 8.20 11.94
N ILE A 118 0.54 7.68 11.08
CA ILE A 118 -0.73 8.31 10.72
C ILE A 118 -1.84 7.65 11.52
N GLU A 119 -2.42 8.38 12.48
CA GLU A 119 -3.46 7.88 13.40
C GLU A 119 -4.59 7.15 12.67
N ARG A 120 -5.13 7.75 11.60
CA ARG A 120 -6.23 7.13 10.84
C ARG A 120 -5.86 5.82 10.15
N ILE A 121 -4.59 5.64 9.76
CA ILE A 121 -4.11 4.37 9.18
C ILE A 121 -3.85 3.35 10.29
N THR A 122 -3.34 3.77 11.44
CA THR A 122 -3.23 2.91 12.62
C THR A 122 -4.59 2.35 13.01
N GLU A 123 -5.62 3.20 13.16
CA GLU A 123 -6.99 2.78 13.41
C GLU A 123 -7.49 1.79 12.36
N LEU A 124 -7.26 2.10 11.07
CA LEU A 124 -7.70 1.25 9.97
C LEU A 124 -7.11 -0.17 10.06
N ILE A 125 -5.81 -0.30 10.31
CA ILE A 125 -5.10 -1.60 10.41
C ILE A 125 -5.42 -2.31 11.73
N ASP A 126 -5.69 -1.57 12.80
CA ASP A 126 -6.10 -2.14 14.07
C ASP A 126 -7.51 -2.75 13.99
N GLU A 127 -8.44 -2.14 13.25
CA GLU A 127 -9.83 -2.61 13.18
C GLU A 127 -10.19 -3.45 11.93
N ARG A 128 -9.35 -3.48 10.90
CA ARG A 128 -9.60 -4.20 9.63
C ARG A 128 -8.42 -5.06 9.24
N SER A 129 -8.69 -6.05 8.39
CA SER A 129 -7.67 -6.86 7.72
C SER A 129 -7.71 -6.60 6.22
N PHE A 130 -6.60 -6.83 5.55
CA PHE A 130 -6.52 -6.74 4.10
C PHE A 130 -5.85 -7.99 3.54
N TYR A 131 -6.36 -8.47 2.42
CA TYR A 131 -5.77 -9.51 1.61
C TYR A 131 -5.44 -8.91 0.25
N PHE A 132 -4.16 -8.88 -0.09
CA PHE A 132 -3.66 -8.24 -1.30
C PHE A 132 -3.13 -9.28 -2.28
N MET A 133 -3.59 -9.21 -3.53
CA MET A 133 -3.10 -10.04 -4.62
C MET A 133 -2.68 -9.15 -5.80
N PRO A 134 -1.40 -8.73 -5.89
CA PRO A 134 -0.98 -7.77 -6.90
C PRO A 134 -1.05 -8.29 -8.35
N MET A 135 -0.90 -9.61 -8.54
CA MET A 135 -0.88 -10.24 -9.86
C MET A 135 -1.73 -11.50 -9.88
N GLU A 136 -2.98 -11.39 -10.35
CA GLU A 136 -3.82 -12.56 -10.61
C GLU A 136 -3.42 -13.29 -11.91
N ASN A 137 -2.92 -12.55 -12.91
CA ASN A 137 -2.44 -13.10 -14.17
C ASN A 137 -0.93 -12.84 -14.38
N PRO A 138 -0.05 -13.47 -13.57
CA PRO A 138 1.39 -13.25 -13.68
C PRO A 138 1.97 -13.77 -15.00
N ASP A 139 1.31 -14.72 -15.69
CA ASP A 139 1.77 -15.19 -17.00
C ASP A 139 1.52 -14.16 -18.10
N GLY A 140 0.32 -13.58 -18.15
CA GLY A 140 -0.03 -12.56 -19.13
C GLY A 140 0.71 -11.25 -18.92
N ARG A 141 1.24 -11.03 -17.72
CA ARG A 141 2.07 -9.88 -17.37
C ARG A 141 3.47 -9.93 -17.98
N GLU A 142 3.93 -11.12 -18.34
CA GLU A 142 5.31 -11.40 -18.76
C GLU A 142 5.46 -11.48 -20.28
N VAL A 143 4.40 -11.15 -21.01
CA VAL A 143 4.30 -11.24 -22.47
C VAL A 143 3.95 -9.86 -23.05
#